data_AF-A0A401Y7V2-F1
#
_entry.id   AF-A0A401Y7V2-F1
#
_cell.length_a   1.000
_cell.length_b   1.000
_cell.length_c   1.000
_cell.angle_alpha   90.00
_cell.angle_beta   90.00
_cell.angle_gamma   90.00
#
_symmetry.space_group_name_H-M   'P 1'
#
loop_
_entity.id
_entity.type
_entity.pdbx_description
1 polymer ?
#
loop_
_entity_poly.entity_id
_entity_poly.type
_entity_poly.pdbx_seq_one_letter_code
_entity_poly.pdbx_strand_id
1 'polypeptide(L)'
;MKVLVTGGAGYIGSITAKALEEAGHTPVILDSLLVGPRVFVKDRIFYEGDIADRELLRRIVAEHPDIEATIHMAARIVVPESVALPYEYYRDNVAKSLELFDELVALGKPRVLFSSSASLYATKDSFEVTEDDALEPTSPYARTKRMMEQVLQDMSAATDLRAIILRYFNPIGSDPDLESGIYAKEPSHVIGQLVMAARGLKDTFTITGVEHPTRDGTGIRDYIHVWDLAQAHVRAVEKFDEVLATVGAPNTVINIGTGAGVTVRELVASFEKVFGKAVPLSEAPPRPGDAVGAFANVDRSRELLDWRTSLSLDDAIASALAWGEKRQEILGYE
;
A
#
# COMPACT_ATOMS: atom_id res chain seq x y z
N MET A 1 -6.70 -0.52 21.62
CA MET A 1 -6.78 0.82 21.04
C MET A 1 -7.85 0.83 19.96
N LYS A 2 -8.57 1.95 19.79
CA LYS A 2 -9.34 2.20 18.55
C LYS A 2 -8.48 2.94 17.54
N VAL A 3 -8.56 2.53 16.29
CA VAL A 3 -7.74 3.08 15.20
C VAL A 3 -8.65 3.50 14.05
N LEU A 4 -8.61 4.78 13.68
CA LEU A 4 -9.29 5.26 12.48
C LEU A 4 -8.53 4.76 11.25
N VAL A 5 -9.19 4.02 10.36
CA VAL A 5 -8.59 3.53 9.11
C VAL A 5 -9.33 4.18 7.95
N THR A 6 -8.72 5.19 7.34
CA THR A 6 -9.28 5.78 6.12
C THR A 6 -8.91 4.92 4.91
N GLY A 7 -9.83 4.74 3.96
CA GLY A 7 -9.61 3.83 2.83
C GLY A 7 -9.70 2.35 3.23
N GLY A 8 -10.36 2.07 4.37
CA GLY A 8 -10.44 0.73 4.95
C GLY A 8 -11.31 -0.27 4.18
N ALA A 9 -12.11 0.18 3.20
CA ALA A 9 -12.78 -0.72 2.26
C ALA A 9 -11.86 -1.11 1.08
N GLY A 10 -10.66 -0.53 0.99
CA GLY A 10 -9.66 -0.86 -0.03
C GLY A 10 -8.93 -2.18 0.21
N TYR A 11 -7.98 -2.49 -0.68
CA TYR A 11 -7.25 -3.76 -0.68
C TYR A 11 -6.37 -3.88 0.56
N ILE A 12 -5.43 -2.94 0.73
CA ILE A 12 -4.54 -2.94 1.91
C ILE A 12 -5.35 -2.58 3.17
N GLY A 13 -6.25 -1.59 3.08
CA GLY A 13 -7.03 -1.10 4.21
C GLY A 13 -7.89 -2.16 4.90
N SER A 14 -8.59 -3.00 4.13
CA SER A 14 -9.44 -4.07 4.70
C SER A 14 -8.62 -5.15 5.38
N ILE A 15 -7.44 -5.46 4.83
CA ILE A 15 -6.52 -6.46 5.38
C ILE A 15 -5.82 -5.90 6.64
N THR A 16 -5.47 -4.61 6.65
CA THR A 16 -4.98 -3.92 7.85
C THR A 16 -6.05 -3.85 8.95
N ALA A 17 -7.31 -3.62 8.60
CA ALA A 17 -8.41 -3.66 9.57
C ALA A 17 -8.51 -5.05 10.23
N LYS A 18 -8.40 -6.12 9.43
CA LYS A 18 -8.34 -7.49 9.95
C LYS A 18 -7.14 -7.73 10.86
N ALA A 19 -5.94 -7.31 10.45
CA ALA A 19 -4.74 -7.46 11.26
C ALA A 19 -4.83 -6.70 12.60
N LEU A 20 -5.49 -5.53 12.61
CA LEU A 20 -5.80 -4.79 13.84
C LEU A 20 -6.74 -5.60 14.76
N GLU A 21 -7.79 -6.21 14.20
CA GLU A 21 -8.73 -7.05 14.95
C GLU A 21 -8.03 -8.25 15.59
N GLU A 22 -7.19 -8.96 14.84
CA GLU A 22 -6.40 -10.09 15.34
C GLU A 22 -5.40 -9.70 16.43
N ALA A 23 -4.90 -8.46 16.40
CA ALA A 23 -4.05 -7.89 17.44
C ALA A 23 -4.83 -7.34 18.66
N GLY A 24 -6.17 -7.50 18.70
CA GLY A 24 -7.01 -7.02 19.79
C GLY A 24 -7.26 -5.51 19.77
N HIS A 25 -7.07 -4.87 18.61
CA HIS A 25 -7.49 -3.48 18.37
C HIS A 25 -8.85 -3.43 17.70
N THR A 26 -9.46 -2.24 17.67
CA THR A 26 -10.76 -2.04 17.05
C THR A 26 -10.65 -1.01 15.92
N PRO A 27 -10.75 -1.44 14.65
CA PRO A 27 -10.74 -0.51 13.53
C PRO A 27 -12.07 0.25 13.43
N VAL A 28 -11.96 1.56 13.23
CA VAL A 28 -13.07 2.46 12.85
C VAL A 28 -12.82 2.86 11.40
N ILE A 29 -13.67 2.42 10.47
CA ILE A 29 -13.43 2.60 9.05
C ILE A 29 -14.11 3.87 8.55
N LEU A 30 -13.35 4.69 7.81
CA LEU A 30 -13.87 5.80 7.01
C LEU A 30 -13.52 5.57 5.54
N ASP A 31 -14.52 5.41 4.69
CA ASP A 31 -14.32 5.19 3.26
C ASP A 31 -15.48 5.78 2.46
N SER A 32 -15.19 6.38 1.30
CA SER A 32 -16.24 6.92 0.42
C SER A 32 -16.83 5.86 -0.51
N LEU A 33 -16.27 4.64 -0.52
CA LEU A 33 -16.59 3.56 -1.44
C LEU A 33 -16.40 3.93 -2.92
N LEU A 34 -15.57 4.94 -3.20
CA LEU A 34 -15.24 5.36 -4.56
C LEU A 34 -14.73 4.17 -5.40
N VAL A 35 -13.91 3.31 -4.79
CA VAL A 35 -13.43 2.06 -5.40
C VAL A 35 -13.50 0.86 -4.45
N GLY A 36 -13.55 1.07 -3.13
CA GLY A 36 -13.56 0.00 -2.13
C GLY A 36 -14.89 -0.77 -2.09
N PRO A 37 -14.89 -2.12 -2.08
CA PRO A 37 -16.11 -2.89 -1.94
C PRO A 37 -16.73 -2.77 -0.55
N ARG A 38 -18.03 -2.43 -0.48
CA ARG A 38 -18.77 -2.36 0.79
C ARG A 38 -18.72 -3.66 1.60
N VAL A 39 -18.66 -4.81 0.92
CA VAL A 39 -18.61 -6.13 1.59
C VAL A 39 -17.40 -6.29 2.51
N PHE A 40 -16.29 -5.58 2.24
CA PHE A 40 -15.08 -5.65 3.07
C PHE A 40 -15.18 -4.92 4.42
N VAL A 41 -16.26 -4.16 4.65
CA VAL A 41 -16.46 -3.38 5.89
C VAL A 41 -17.74 -3.75 6.62
N LYS A 42 -18.44 -4.80 6.17
CA LYS A 42 -19.80 -5.14 6.61
C LYS A 42 -19.93 -5.41 8.13
N ASP A 43 -18.90 -5.98 8.74
CA ASP A 43 -18.88 -6.38 10.16
C ASP A 43 -18.05 -5.42 11.03
N ARG A 44 -17.76 -4.22 10.52
CA ARG A 44 -16.90 -3.23 11.17
C ARG A 44 -17.67 -1.96 11.49
N ILE A 45 -17.14 -1.18 12.45
CA ILE A 45 -17.58 0.20 12.63
C ILE A 45 -17.24 0.96 11.35
N PHE A 46 -18.26 1.39 10.61
CA PHE A 46 -18.07 1.97 9.29
C PHE A 46 -18.85 3.26 9.12
N TYR A 47 -18.14 4.28 8.63
CA TYR A 47 -18.69 5.55 8.20
C TYR A 47 -18.43 5.72 6.71
N GLU A 48 -19.51 5.77 5.94
CA GLU A 48 -19.42 6.14 4.53
C GLU A 48 -19.30 7.66 4.40
N GLY A 49 -18.23 8.12 3.77
CA GLY A 49 -18.04 9.54 3.50
C GLY A 49 -16.63 9.92 3.05
N ASP A 50 -16.44 11.22 2.83
CA ASP A 50 -15.18 11.77 2.34
C ASP A 50 -14.26 12.14 3.50
N ILE A 51 -12.95 11.92 3.35
CA ILE A 51 -11.96 12.24 4.39
C ILE A 51 -11.82 13.75 4.64
N ALA A 52 -12.28 14.60 3.72
CA ALA A 52 -12.30 16.06 3.88
C ALA A 52 -13.60 16.57 4.52
N ASP A 53 -14.56 15.70 4.84
CA ASP A 53 -15.79 16.10 5.54
C ASP A 53 -15.50 16.31 7.03
N ARG A 54 -15.27 17.57 7.40
CA ARG A 54 -14.97 17.99 8.78
C ARG A 54 -16.11 17.68 9.75
N GLU A 55 -17.37 17.75 9.32
CA GLU A 55 -18.52 17.43 10.18
C GLU A 55 -18.59 15.94 10.46
N LEU A 56 -18.31 15.12 9.45
CA LEU A 56 -18.18 13.67 9.60
C LEU A 56 -17.04 13.30 10.54
N LEU A 57 -15.86 13.90 10.40
CA LEU A 57 -14.72 13.65 11.29
C LEU A 57 -15.04 14.02 12.75
N ARG A 58 -15.70 15.17 12.98
CA ARG A 58 -16.18 15.55 14.31
C ARG A 58 -17.15 14.52 14.88
N ARG A 59 -18.08 14.02 14.07
CA ARG A 59 -19.02 12.97 14.49
C ARG A 59 -18.28 11.69 14.88
N ILE A 60 -17.35 11.23 14.06
CA ILE A 60 -16.56 10.01 14.32
C ILE A 60 -15.81 10.15 15.64
N VAL A 61 -15.12 11.27 15.87
CA VAL A 61 -14.38 11.50 17.13
C VAL A 61 -15.31 11.66 18.33
N ALA A 62 -16.50 12.24 18.16
CA ALA A 62 -17.49 12.35 19.23
C ALA A 62 -18.08 10.99 19.64
N GLU A 63 -18.34 10.11 18.68
CA GLU A 63 -18.86 8.74 18.91
C GLU A 63 -17.75 7.78 19.37
N HIS A 64 -16.50 8.07 19.02
CA HIS A 64 -15.31 7.26 19.36
C HIS A 64 -14.18 8.14 19.91
N PRO A 65 -14.36 8.76 21.09
CA PRO A 65 -13.35 9.62 21.69
C PRO A 65 -12.09 8.86 22.10
N ASP A 66 -12.16 7.53 22.15
CA ASP A 66 -11.08 6.59 22.44
C ASP A 66 -10.27 6.17 21.19
N ILE A 67 -10.47 6.81 20.02
CA ILE A 67 -9.54 6.67 18.89
C ILE A 67 -8.17 7.23 19.29
N GLU A 68 -7.12 6.44 19.13
CA GLU A 68 -5.75 6.79 19.56
C GLU A 68 -4.82 7.10 18.40
N ALA A 69 -5.09 6.55 17.21
CA ALA A 69 -4.28 6.77 16.01
C ALA A 69 -5.13 6.68 14.75
N THR A 70 -4.65 7.31 13.68
CA THR A 70 -5.23 7.23 12.34
C THR A 70 -4.25 6.56 11.38
N ILE A 71 -4.67 5.51 10.68
CA ILE A 71 -3.97 4.96 9.52
C ILE A 71 -4.62 5.55 8.26
N HIS A 72 -3.87 6.39 7.54
CA HIS A 72 -4.34 7.07 6.36
C HIS A 72 -3.98 6.31 5.07
N MET A 73 -4.94 5.55 4.52
CA MET A 73 -4.79 4.80 3.26
C MET A 73 -5.68 5.31 2.12
N ALA A 74 -6.62 6.22 2.38
CA ALA A 74 -7.51 6.77 1.37
C ALA A 74 -6.72 7.58 0.33
N ALA A 75 -6.55 7.02 -0.86
CA ALA A 75 -5.87 7.66 -1.99
C ALA A 75 -6.25 6.96 -3.31
N ARG A 76 -6.20 7.70 -4.41
CA ARG A 76 -6.12 7.13 -5.76
C ARG A 76 -4.71 6.64 -6.03
N ILE A 77 -4.58 5.45 -6.63
CA ILE A 77 -3.29 4.73 -6.73
C ILE A 77 -2.91 4.28 -8.15
N VAL A 78 -3.78 4.49 -9.15
CA VAL A 78 -3.58 3.96 -10.51
C VAL A 78 -2.68 4.90 -11.31
N VAL A 79 -1.40 4.55 -11.45
CA VAL A 79 -0.39 5.40 -12.12
C VAL A 79 -0.82 5.91 -13.51
N PRO A 80 -1.29 5.07 -14.45
CA PRO A 80 -1.75 5.55 -15.76
C PRO A 80 -2.93 6.53 -15.69
N GLU A 81 -3.89 6.28 -14.80
CA GLU A 81 -5.03 7.18 -14.56
C GLU A 81 -4.54 8.52 -14.01
N SER A 82 -3.53 8.53 -13.15
CA SER A 82 -2.96 9.78 -12.61
C SER A 82 -2.37 10.69 -13.67
N VAL A 83 -1.84 10.13 -14.76
CA VAL A 83 -1.33 10.89 -15.90
C VAL A 83 -2.48 11.45 -16.73
N ALA A 84 -3.56 10.67 -16.90
CA ALA A 84 -4.73 11.09 -17.65
C ALA A 84 -5.62 12.10 -16.90
N LEU A 85 -5.74 11.96 -15.57
CA LEU A 85 -6.62 12.73 -14.69
C LEU A 85 -5.86 13.33 -13.50
N PRO A 86 -4.81 14.15 -13.71
CA PRO A 86 -3.95 14.62 -12.63
C PRO A 86 -4.70 15.46 -11.58
N TYR A 87 -5.70 16.25 -11.98
CA TYR A 87 -6.51 17.04 -11.05
C TYR A 87 -7.16 16.19 -9.95
N GLU A 88 -7.77 15.05 -10.32
CA GLU A 88 -8.44 14.17 -9.36
C GLU A 88 -7.43 13.59 -8.35
N TYR A 89 -6.21 13.30 -8.78
CA TYR A 89 -5.15 12.79 -7.90
C TYR A 89 -4.66 13.86 -6.92
N TYR A 90 -4.41 15.10 -7.38
CA TYR A 90 -4.01 16.18 -6.47
C TYR A 90 -5.14 16.57 -5.52
N ARG A 91 -6.38 16.61 -6.00
CA ARG A 91 -7.55 16.85 -5.15
C ARG A 91 -7.68 15.77 -4.09
N ASP A 92 -7.73 14.50 -4.49
CA ASP A 92 -8.05 13.41 -3.58
C ASP A 92 -6.89 13.03 -2.65
N ASN A 93 -5.66 13.01 -3.16
CA ASN A 93 -4.50 12.56 -2.38
C ASN A 93 -3.80 13.69 -1.63
N VAL A 94 -3.97 14.96 -2.04
CA VAL A 94 -3.29 16.10 -1.41
C VAL A 94 -4.28 17.01 -0.70
N ALA A 95 -5.20 17.64 -1.43
CA ALA A 95 -6.10 18.63 -0.84
C ALA A 95 -6.99 18.02 0.25
N LYS A 96 -7.60 16.86 -0.01
CA LYS A 96 -8.46 16.19 0.99
C LYS A 96 -7.66 15.67 2.20
N SER A 97 -6.47 15.12 1.98
CA SER A 97 -5.60 14.66 3.07
C SER A 97 -5.10 15.82 3.93
N LEU A 98 -4.87 17.00 3.35
CA LEU A 98 -4.54 18.22 4.10
C LEU A 98 -5.69 18.61 5.04
N GLU A 99 -6.94 18.62 4.55
CA GLU A 99 -8.12 18.88 5.38
C GLU A 99 -8.28 17.85 6.50
N LEU A 100 -8.07 16.57 6.21
CA LEU A 100 -8.08 15.49 7.20
C LEU A 100 -7.05 15.76 8.31
N PHE A 101 -5.81 16.08 7.96
CA PHE A 101 -4.74 16.26 8.94
C PHE A 101 -4.95 17.50 9.81
N ASP A 102 -5.40 18.61 9.21
CA ASP A 102 -5.75 19.84 9.94
C ASP A 102 -6.87 19.57 10.97
N GLU A 103 -7.94 18.88 10.54
CA GLU A 103 -9.07 18.58 11.42
C GLU A 103 -8.69 17.55 12.51
N LEU A 104 -7.85 16.55 12.21
CA LEU A 104 -7.34 15.61 13.21
C LEU A 104 -6.54 16.33 14.31
N VAL A 105 -5.71 17.31 13.96
CA VAL A 105 -4.99 18.13 14.93
C VAL A 105 -5.98 18.93 15.77
N ALA A 106 -6.95 19.61 15.15
CA ALA A 106 -7.98 20.39 15.84
C ALA A 106 -8.82 19.54 16.82
N LEU A 107 -9.03 18.26 16.50
CA LEU A 107 -9.75 17.30 17.32
C LEU A 107 -8.90 16.61 18.40
N GLY A 108 -7.61 16.96 18.52
CA GLY A 108 -6.70 16.33 19.47
C GLY A 108 -6.39 14.87 19.14
N LYS A 109 -6.41 14.50 17.85
CA LYS A 109 -6.08 13.16 17.31
C LYS A 109 -4.82 13.18 16.41
N PRO A 110 -3.65 13.63 16.92
CA PRO A 110 -2.50 13.99 16.09
C PRO A 110 -1.67 12.80 15.58
N ARG A 111 -1.93 11.55 16.01
CA ARG A 111 -1.11 10.38 15.65
C ARG A 111 -1.53 9.85 14.28
N VAL A 112 -0.66 10.00 13.28
CA VAL A 112 -0.92 9.59 11.90
C VAL A 112 0.10 8.55 11.42
N LEU A 113 -0.40 7.41 10.95
CA LEU A 113 0.33 6.51 10.07
C LEU A 113 -0.03 6.85 8.62
N PHE A 114 0.94 7.22 7.80
CA PHE A 114 0.70 7.58 6.41
C PHE A 114 1.20 6.50 5.46
N SER A 115 0.30 6.06 4.58
CA SER A 115 0.63 5.12 3.50
C SER A 115 1.32 5.86 2.34
N SER A 116 2.65 5.87 2.35
CA SER A 116 3.49 6.38 1.24
C SER A 116 3.83 5.26 0.25
N SER A 117 4.84 5.45 -0.60
CA SER A 117 5.16 4.55 -1.70
C SER A 117 6.66 4.49 -1.98
N ALA A 118 7.17 3.31 -2.31
CA ALA A 118 8.53 3.15 -2.84
C ALA A 118 8.71 3.77 -4.24
N SER A 119 7.62 4.09 -4.95
CA SER A 119 7.68 4.75 -6.27
C SER A 119 8.25 6.18 -6.23
N LEU A 120 8.64 6.67 -5.05
CA LEU A 120 9.27 7.97 -4.86
C LEU A 120 10.76 7.93 -5.13
N TYR A 121 11.41 6.78 -4.93
CA TYR A 121 12.87 6.68 -5.01
C TYR A 121 13.38 6.91 -6.42
N ALA A 122 14.48 7.66 -6.52
CA ALA A 122 15.27 7.70 -7.73
C ALA A 122 15.92 6.33 -7.96
N THR A 123 16.11 5.96 -9.22
CA THR A 123 16.83 4.71 -9.54
C THR A 123 18.32 4.89 -9.22
N LYS A 124 18.93 3.88 -8.61
CA LYS A 124 20.38 3.82 -8.39
C LYS A 124 20.95 2.45 -8.75
N ASP A 125 22.25 2.39 -8.99
CA ASP A 125 22.92 1.21 -9.57
C ASP A 125 22.77 -0.08 -8.75
N SER A 126 22.68 0.02 -7.41
CA SER A 126 22.49 -1.16 -6.56
C SER A 126 21.04 -1.65 -6.47
N PHE A 127 20.07 -0.84 -6.92
CA PHE A 127 18.62 -1.01 -6.77
C PHE A 127 18.08 -1.11 -5.32
N GLU A 128 18.92 -1.44 -4.32
CA GLU A 128 18.55 -1.48 -2.90
C GLU A 128 18.46 -0.07 -2.31
N VAL A 129 17.27 0.44 -1.97
CA VAL A 129 17.08 1.81 -1.49
C VAL A 129 16.86 1.91 0.03
N THR A 130 17.51 2.88 0.65
CA THR A 130 17.30 3.28 2.05
C THR A 130 16.36 4.49 2.12
N GLU A 131 15.85 4.82 3.31
CA GLU A 131 14.93 5.94 3.49
C GLU A 131 15.53 7.32 3.18
N ASP A 132 16.85 7.42 3.23
CA ASP A 132 17.62 8.64 3.05
C ASP A 132 18.09 8.83 1.60
N ASP A 133 17.83 7.85 0.72
CA ASP A 133 18.14 7.96 -0.70
C ASP A 133 17.31 9.05 -1.41
N ALA A 134 17.86 9.54 -2.52
CA ALA A 134 17.22 10.57 -3.33
C ALA A 134 15.85 10.13 -3.88
N LEU A 135 14.93 11.09 -3.97
CA LEU A 135 13.58 10.88 -4.46
C LEU A 135 13.38 11.62 -5.79
N GLU A 136 12.85 10.92 -6.79
CA GLU A 136 12.54 11.44 -8.12
C GLU A 136 11.18 10.91 -8.61
N PRO A 137 10.06 11.42 -8.06
CA PRO A 137 8.73 10.94 -8.45
C PRO A 137 8.39 11.29 -9.91
N THR A 138 8.21 10.27 -10.74
CA THR A 138 8.02 10.42 -12.20
C THR A 138 6.56 10.49 -12.66
N SER A 139 5.60 10.22 -11.79
CA SER A 139 4.16 10.27 -12.10
C SER A 139 3.39 11.25 -11.20
N PRO A 140 2.21 11.77 -11.62
CA PRO A 140 1.36 12.57 -10.75
C PRO A 140 1.01 11.85 -9.44
N TYR A 141 0.67 10.55 -9.49
CA TYR A 141 0.47 9.73 -8.28
C TYR A 141 1.68 9.80 -7.32
N ALA A 142 2.89 9.50 -7.82
CA ALA A 142 4.09 9.55 -6.99
C ALA A 142 4.34 10.96 -6.44
N ARG A 143 4.13 12.01 -7.25
CA ARG A 143 4.27 13.39 -6.79
C ARG A 143 3.28 13.73 -5.67
N THR A 144 2.05 13.22 -5.72
CA THR A 144 1.09 13.43 -4.63
C THR A 144 1.56 12.80 -3.31
N LYS A 145 2.12 11.58 -3.36
CA LYS A 145 2.69 10.93 -2.16
C LYS A 145 3.87 11.72 -1.62
N ARG A 146 4.76 12.22 -2.49
CA ARG A 146 5.90 13.06 -2.06
C ARG A 146 5.44 14.35 -1.41
N MET A 147 4.45 15.04 -2.00
CA MET A 147 3.87 16.24 -1.41
C MET A 147 3.30 15.96 -0.02
N MET A 148 2.62 14.84 0.17
CA MET A 148 2.09 14.50 1.49
C MET A 148 3.15 14.17 2.52
N GLU A 149 4.29 13.57 2.14
CA GLU A 149 5.42 13.44 3.06
C GLU A 149 5.94 14.82 3.49
N GLN A 150 6.03 15.79 2.57
CA GLN A 150 6.45 17.15 2.88
C GLN A 150 5.44 17.87 3.78
N VAL A 151 4.14 17.75 3.48
CA VAL A 151 3.07 18.30 4.31
C VAL A 151 3.14 17.74 5.73
N LEU A 152 3.31 16.42 5.89
CA LEU A 152 3.42 15.80 7.20
C LEU A 152 4.67 16.28 7.94
N GLN A 153 5.81 16.45 7.25
CA GLN A 153 7.03 17.01 7.84
C GLN A 153 6.81 18.42 8.36
N ASP A 154 6.24 19.29 7.53
CA ASP A 154 5.99 20.70 7.86
C ASP A 154 4.94 20.84 8.99
N MET A 155 3.84 20.10 8.91
CA MET A 155 2.80 20.10 9.94
C MET A 155 3.32 19.55 11.27
N SER A 156 4.12 18.48 11.26
CA SER A 156 4.71 17.93 12.49
C SER A 156 5.73 18.86 13.13
N ALA A 157 6.35 19.76 12.36
CA ALA A 157 7.26 20.76 12.89
C ALA A 157 6.53 21.98 13.48
N ALA A 158 5.32 22.26 13.02
CA ALA A 158 4.55 23.46 13.37
C ALA A 158 3.37 23.22 14.34
N THR A 159 2.97 21.96 14.54
CA THR A 159 1.77 21.57 15.30
C THR A 159 2.05 20.33 16.16
N ASP A 160 1.03 19.86 16.90
CA ASP A 160 1.11 18.61 17.68
C ASP A 160 1.06 17.34 16.82
N LEU A 161 0.88 17.47 15.49
CA LEU A 161 0.85 16.33 14.57
C LEU A 161 2.14 15.51 14.69
N ARG A 162 1.98 14.19 14.76
CA ARG A 162 3.10 13.25 14.77
C ARG A 162 2.84 12.18 13.73
N ALA A 163 3.88 11.77 13.00
CA ALA A 163 3.70 10.89 11.85
C ALA A 163 4.72 9.75 11.73
N ILE A 164 4.24 8.55 11.43
CA ILE A 164 5.08 7.48 10.86
C ILE A 164 4.66 7.30 9.40
N ILE A 165 5.60 7.51 8.50
CA ILE A 165 5.40 7.44 7.05
C ILE A 165 5.95 6.11 6.55
N LEU A 166 5.06 5.24 6.07
CA LEU A 166 5.43 3.92 5.58
C LEU A 166 5.56 3.94 4.06
N ARG A 167 6.79 3.82 3.55
CA ARG A 167 7.04 3.62 2.11
C ARG A 167 7.05 2.12 1.83
N TYR A 168 5.89 1.56 1.52
CA TYR A 168 5.81 0.16 1.12
C TYR A 168 6.04 -0.03 -0.38
N PHE A 169 6.52 -1.23 -0.72
CA PHE A 169 6.89 -1.62 -2.08
C PHE A 169 5.70 -2.23 -2.82
N ASN A 170 5.80 -3.47 -3.33
CA ASN A 170 4.78 -4.06 -4.20
C ASN A 170 3.96 -5.14 -3.46
N PRO A 171 2.87 -4.78 -2.77
CA PRO A 171 2.04 -5.74 -2.06
C PRO A 171 1.29 -6.69 -3.00
N ILE A 172 1.38 -7.99 -2.72
CA ILE A 172 0.65 -9.08 -3.38
C ILE A 172 0.06 -10.03 -2.35
N GLY A 173 -0.86 -10.90 -2.77
CA GLY A 173 -1.53 -11.85 -1.89
C GLY A 173 -2.94 -11.43 -1.51
N SER A 174 -3.41 -11.95 -0.40
CA SER A 174 -4.73 -11.68 0.18
C SER A 174 -4.67 -11.71 1.71
N ASP A 175 -5.81 -11.49 2.36
CA ASP A 175 -5.96 -11.85 3.78
C ASP A 175 -5.89 -13.39 3.96
N PRO A 176 -5.57 -13.86 5.17
CA PRO A 176 -5.39 -15.29 5.44
C PRO A 176 -6.67 -16.12 5.38
N ASP A 177 -7.85 -15.54 5.62
CA ASP A 177 -9.12 -16.28 5.60
C ASP A 177 -9.87 -16.14 4.26
N LEU A 178 -9.30 -15.38 3.32
CA LEU A 178 -9.87 -15.11 2.00
C LEU A 178 -11.22 -14.40 2.07
N GLU A 179 -11.33 -13.42 2.97
CA GLU A 179 -12.44 -12.49 3.12
C GLU A 179 -12.24 -11.19 2.32
N SER A 180 -10.98 -10.79 2.08
CA SER A 180 -10.63 -9.64 1.27
C SER A 180 -9.30 -9.79 0.50
N GLY A 181 -9.20 -9.04 -0.59
CA GLY A 181 -8.05 -9.08 -1.48
C GLY A 181 -8.23 -8.14 -2.67
N ILE A 182 -7.47 -8.36 -3.74
CA ILE A 182 -7.59 -7.58 -4.97
C ILE A 182 -9.01 -7.73 -5.56
N TYR A 183 -9.73 -6.62 -5.65
CA TYR A 183 -11.13 -6.58 -6.07
C TYR A 183 -11.33 -6.03 -7.49
N ALA A 184 -10.30 -5.44 -8.13
CA ALA A 184 -10.46 -4.94 -9.49
C ALA A 184 -10.98 -6.04 -10.44
N LYS A 185 -12.10 -5.76 -11.12
CA LYS A 185 -12.76 -6.71 -12.04
C LYS A 185 -11.76 -7.19 -13.10
N GLU A 186 -11.12 -6.25 -13.76
CA GLU A 186 -9.97 -6.47 -14.65
C GLU A 186 -8.67 -6.10 -13.91
N PRO A 187 -7.91 -7.08 -13.43
CA PRO A 187 -6.71 -6.78 -12.65
C PRO A 187 -5.61 -6.25 -13.58
N SER A 188 -5.23 -4.98 -13.37
CA SER A 188 -4.04 -4.37 -13.98
C SER A 188 -2.73 -4.78 -13.28
N HIS A 189 -2.84 -5.39 -12.09
CA HIS A 189 -1.71 -5.85 -11.29
C HIS A 189 -1.04 -7.09 -11.92
N VAL A 190 0.28 -7.23 -11.71
CA VAL A 190 1.12 -8.23 -12.39
C VAL A 190 0.62 -9.66 -12.23
N ILE A 191 0.21 -10.06 -11.02
CA ILE A 191 -0.34 -11.40 -10.74
C ILE A 191 -1.61 -11.66 -11.56
N GLY A 192 -2.51 -10.68 -11.66
CA GLY A 192 -3.73 -10.84 -12.45
C GLY A 192 -3.45 -10.97 -13.95
N GLN A 193 -2.48 -10.22 -14.47
CA GLN A 193 -2.05 -10.36 -15.87
C GLN A 193 -1.42 -11.73 -16.15
N LEU A 194 -0.65 -12.29 -15.20
CA LEU A 194 -0.11 -13.64 -15.30
C LEU A 194 -1.23 -14.69 -15.29
N VAL A 195 -2.23 -14.56 -14.40
CA VAL A 195 -3.41 -15.45 -14.36
C VAL A 195 -4.18 -15.42 -15.68
N MET A 196 -4.41 -14.24 -16.25
CA MET A 196 -5.11 -14.10 -17.54
C MET A 196 -4.38 -14.85 -18.65
N ALA A 197 -3.06 -14.68 -18.76
CA ALA A 197 -2.25 -15.38 -19.76
C ALA A 197 -2.21 -16.90 -19.50
N ALA A 198 -2.01 -17.32 -18.26
CA ALA A 198 -1.92 -18.74 -17.88
C ALA A 198 -3.24 -19.50 -18.05
N ARG A 199 -4.38 -18.80 -18.00
CA ARG A 199 -5.72 -19.34 -18.29
C ARG A 199 -6.14 -19.21 -19.76
N GLY A 200 -5.30 -18.62 -20.62
CA GLY A 200 -5.63 -18.39 -22.03
C GLY A 200 -6.71 -17.32 -22.26
N LEU A 201 -6.97 -16.46 -21.26
CA LEU A 201 -7.86 -15.30 -21.39
C LEU A 201 -7.15 -14.11 -22.04
N LYS A 202 -5.83 -14.22 -22.22
CA LYS A 202 -4.95 -13.30 -22.94
C LYS A 202 -3.90 -14.13 -23.67
N ASP A 203 -3.50 -13.71 -24.88
CA ASP A 203 -2.53 -14.44 -25.70
C ASP A 203 -1.18 -14.63 -25.01
N THR A 204 -0.63 -13.55 -24.43
CA THR A 204 0.65 -13.57 -23.71
C THR A 204 0.71 -12.60 -22.54
N PHE A 205 1.55 -12.90 -21.56
CA PHE A 205 2.09 -11.93 -20.62
C PHE A 205 3.30 -11.22 -21.26
N THR A 206 3.21 -9.90 -21.44
CA THR A 206 4.27 -9.11 -22.08
C THR A 206 5.25 -8.59 -21.03
N ILE A 207 6.51 -9.01 -21.13
CA ILE A 207 7.63 -8.46 -20.37
C ILE A 207 8.14 -7.23 -21.12
N THR A 208 8.03 -6.06 -20.51
CA THR A 208 8.49 -4.78 -21.08
C THR A 208 9.86 -4.43 -20.53
N GLY A 209 10.84 -4.25 -21.41
CA GLY A 209 12.22 -3.98 -21.04
C GLY A 209 12.97 -5.24 -20.58
N VAL A 210 13.91 -5.68 -21.41
CA VAL A 210 14.67 -6.93 -21.21
C VAL A 210 16.19 -6.73 -21.32
N GLU A 211 16.64 -5.47 -21.35
CA GLU A 211 18.05 -5.08 -21.48
C GLU A 211 18.51 -4.17 -20.33
N HIS A 212 17.81 -4.21 -19.19
CA HIS A 212 18.20 -3.48 -17.99
C HIS A 212 19.47 -4.08 -17.37
N PRO A 213 20.25 -3.29 -16.61
CA PRO A 213 21.44 -3.78 -15.90
C PRO A 213 21.06 -4.59 -14.64
N THR A 214 20.05 -5.45 -14.74
CA THR A 214 19.64 -6.43 -13.72
C THR A 214 20.16 -7.81 -14.12
N ARG A 215 20.08 -8.78 -13.20
CA ARG A 215 20.64 -10.13 -13.40
C ARG A 215 20.06 -10.94 -14.56
N ASP A 216 18.89 -10.58 -15.08
CA ASP A 216 18.24 -11.26 -16.21
C ASP A 216 17.70 -10.30 -17.29
N GLY A 217 18.12 -9.02 -17.23
CA GLY A 217 17.69 -7.97 -18.14
C GLY A 217 16.32 -7.36 -17.85
N THR A 218 15.49 -7.98 -17.01
CA THR A 218 14.12 -7.50 -16.75
C THR A 218 14.04 -6.60 -15.53
N GLY A 219 12.98 -5.80 -15.43
CA GLY A 219 12.76 -4.91 -14.29
C GLY A 219 12.75 -5.67 -12.95
N ILE A 220 13.16 -5.00 -11.88
CA ILE A 220 13.30 -5.58 -10.53
C ILE A 220 12.35 -4.90 -9.54
N ARG A 221 11.66 -5.64 -8.68
CA ARG A 221 10.72 -5.09 -7.68
C ARG A 221 10.83 -5.87 -6.37
N ASP A 222 10.41 -5.26 -5.27
CA ASP A 222 10.28 -5.93 -3.97
C ASP A 222 8.81 -6.30 -3.74
N TYR A 223 8.49 -7.58 -3.92
CA TYR A 223 7.15 -8.11 -3.75
C TYR A 223 6.94 -8.60 -2.32
N ILE A 224 6.09 -7.89 -1.57
CA ILE A 224 5.78 -8.17 -0.18
C ILE A 224 4.38 -8.82 -0.07
N HIS A 225 4.23 -9.82 0.81
CA HIS A 225 2.90 -10.34 1.12
C HIS A 225 2.06 -9.26 1.84
N VAL A 226 0.84 -9.01 1.37
CA VAL A 226 -0.02 -7.94 1.91
C VAL A 226 -0.40 -8.16 3.37
N TRP A 227 -0.51 -9.42 3.81
CA TRP A 227 -0.65 -9.77 5.22
C TRP A 227 0.54 -9.33 6.08
N ASP A 228 1.77 -9.60 5.65
CA ASP A 228 2.98 -9.11 6.32
C ASP A 228 2.97 -7.57 6.38
N LEU A 229 2.62 -6.90 5.28
CA LEU A 229 2.47 -5.44 5.24
C LEU A 229 1.41 -4.93 6.24
N ALA A 230 0.27 -5.62 6.35
CA ALA A 230 -0.77 -5.28 7.31
C ALA A 230 -0.28 -5.42 8.76
N GLN A 231 0.48 -6.47 9.06
CA GLN A 231 1.12 -6.64 10.38
C GLN A 231 2.16 -5.56 10.67
N ALA A 232 2.88 -5.05 9.67
CA ALA A 232 3.78 -3.91 9.84
C ALA A 232 3.03 -2.65 10.30
N HIS A 233 1.81 -2.42 9.80
CA HIS A 233 0.98 -1.30 10.25
C HIS A 233 0.54 -1.46 11.70
N VAL A 234 0.16 -2.69 12.11
CA VAL A 234 -0.14 -3.00 13.51
C VAL A 234 1.05 -2.65 14.39
N ARG A 235 2.25 -3.13 14.05
CA ARG A 235 3.48 -2.84 14.81
C ARG A 235 3.78 -1.35 14.90
N ALA A 236 3.61 -0.62 13.81
CA ALA A 236 3.83 0.83 13.79
C ALA A 236 2.77 1.60 14.60
N VAL A 237 1.54 1.09 14.74
CA VAL A 237 0.54 1.66 15.67
C VAL A 237 0.90 1.35 17.13
N GLU A 238 1.25 0.10 17.44
CA GLU A 238 1.62 -0.34 18.79
C GLU A 238 2.85 0.40 19.32
N LYS A 239 3.87 0.56 18.48
CA LYS A 239 5.17 1.16 18.84
C LYS A 239 5.28 2.64 18.53
N PHE A 240 4.19 3.30 18.16
CA PHE A 240 4.22 4.65 17.59
C PHE A 240 5.08 5.64 18.39
N ASP A 241 4.84 5.72 19.71
CA ASP A 241 5.55 6.66 20.59
C ASP A 241 7.01 6.23 20.82
N GLU A 242 7.28 4.93 20.91
CA GLU A 242 8.64 4.38 21.03
C GLU A 242 9.47 4.70 19.80
N VAL A 243 8.92 4.50 18.60
CA VAL A 243 9.56 4.80 17.32
C VAL A 243 9.99 6.26 17.25
N LEU A 244 9.07 7.18 17.55
CA LEU A 244 9.36 8.62 17.48
C LEU A 244 10.33 9.07 18.58
N ALA A 245 10.26 8.45 19.78
CA ALA A 245 11.22 8.70 20.84
C ALA A 245 12.63 8.22 20.47
N THR A 246 12.77 7.05 19.85
CA THR A 246 14.06 6.52 19.37
C THR A 246 14.66 7.38 18.27
N VAL A 247 13.85 7.85 17.32
CA VAL A 247 14.31 8.74 16.24
C VAL A 247 14.62 10.15 16.78
N GLY A 248 13.95 10.57 17.85
CA GLY A 248 14.10 11.92 18.41
C GLY A 248 13.47 13.02 17.53
N ALA A 249 12.43 12.68 16.77
CA ALA A 249 11.76 13.58 15.84
C ALA A 249 10.23 13.37 15.85
N PRO A 250 9.42 14.39 15.53
CA PRO A 250 7.95 14.27 15.54
C PRO A 250 7.41 13.46 14.34
N ASN A 251 8.25 13.18 13.35
CA ASN A 251 7.93 12.26 12.27
C ASN A 251 9.14 11.43 11.84
N THR A 252 8.87 10.29 11.21
CA THR A 252 9.91 9.46 10.58
C THR A 252 9.37 8.73 9.36
N VAL A 253 10.28 8.34 8.47
CA VAL A 253 10.00 7.50 7.30
C VAL A 253 10.62 6.11 7.53
N ILE A 254 9.87 5.06 7.17
CA ILE A 254 10.28 3.67 7.26
C ILE A 254 9.91 2.93 5.97
N ASN A 255 10.87 2.23 5.37
CA ASN A 255 10.64 1.32 4.26
C ASN A 255 10.02 0.00 4.75
N ILE A 256 8.96 -0.43 4.06
CA ILE A 256 8.30 -1.71 4.34
C ILE A 256 8.37 -2.58 3.07
N GLY A 257 9.29 -3.54 3.08
CA GLY A 257 9.54 -4.48 1.99
C GLY A 257 10.12 -5.78 2.53
N THR A 258 10.54 -6.67 1.64
CA THR A 258 11.17 -7.95 1.99
C THR A 258 12.68 -7.86 2.14
N GLY A 259 13.31 -6.85 1.55
CA GLY A 259 14.77 -6.82 1.42
C GLY A 259 15.28 -7.55 0.18
N ALA A 260 14.40 -8.17 -0.61
CA ALA A 260 14.75 -8.96 -1.77
C ALA A 260 14.15 -8.34 -3.05
N GLY A 261 15.03 -7.88 -3.93
CA GLY A 261 14.63 -7.56 -5.29
C GLY A 261 14.35 -8.84 -6.07
N VAL A 262 13.25 -8.87 -6.81
CA VAL A 262 12.76 -9.96 -7.66
C VAL A 262 12.60 -9.42 -9.07
N THR A 263 13.21 -10.09 -10.05
CA THR A 263 13.07 -9.70 -11.45
C THR A 263 11.73 -10.15 -12.03
N VAL A 264 11.31 -9.61 -13.19
CA VAL A 264 10.07 -10.06 -13.84
C VAL A 264 10.14 -11.54 -14.21
N ARG A 265 11.29 -12.07 -14.68
CA ARG A 265 11.39 -13.50 -15.01
C ARG A 265 11.37 -14.38 -13.76
N GLU A 266 11.96 -13.95 -12.65
CA GLU A 266 11.87 -14.67 -11.39
C GLU A 266 10.44 -14.70 -10.83
N LEU A 267 9.71 -13.58 -10.94
CA LEU A 267 8.30 -13.54 -10.62
C LEU A 267 7.50 -14.53 -11.47
N VAL A 268 7.76 -14.56 -12.78
CA VAL A 268 7.12 -15.53 -13.69
C VAL A 268 7.45 -16.96 -13.28
N ALA A 269 8.72 -17.27 -12.99
CA ALA A 269 9.14 -18.61 -12.59
C ALA A 269 8.48 -19.06 -11.26
N SER A 270 8.42 -18.16 -10.27
CA SER A 270 7.69 -18.40 -9.01
C SER A 270 6.20 -18.57 -9.25
N PHE A 271 5.60 -17.76 -10.13
CA PHE A 271 4.21 -17.92 -10.53
C PHE A 271 3.93 -19.26 -11.19
N GLU A 272 4.72 -19.69 -12.17
CA GLU A 272 4.59 -20.97 -12.85
C GLU A 272 4.71 -22.15 -11.89
N LYS A 273 5.65 -22.06 -10.92
CA LYS A 273 5.84 -23.04 -9.86
C LYS A 273 4.58 -23.21 -9.02
N VAL A 274 3.96 -22.11 -8.58
CA VAL A 274 2.76 -22.13 -7.72
C VAL A 274 1.50 -22.47 -8.52
N PHE A 275 1.34 -21.91 -9.72
CA PHE A 275 0.19 -22.11 -10.59
C PHE A 275 0.18 -23.50 -11.25
N GLY A 276 1.35 -24.12 -11.41
CA GLY A 276 1.52 -25.46 -11.97
C GLY A 276 1.41 -25.54 -13.50
N LYS A 277 1.44 -24.40 -14.20
CA LYS A 277 1.45 -24.32 -15.67
C LYS A 277 2.38 -23.20 -16.15
N ALA A 278 2.97 -23.41 -17.31
CA ALA A 278 3.75 -22.39 -18.00
C ALA A 278 2.86 -21.22 -18.44
N VAL A 279 3.41 -20.01 -18.40
CA VAL A 279 2.76 -18.78 -18.86
C VAL A 279 3.24 -18.46 -20.27
N PRO A 280 2.37 -18.24 -21.26
CA PRO A 280 2.78 -17.72 -22.56
C PRO A 280 3.39 -16.32 -22.41
N LEU A 281 4.62 -16.11 -22.88
CA LEU A 281 5.35 -14.86 -22.74
C LEU A 281 5.58 -14.18 -24.10
N SER A 282 5.62 -12.85 -24.09
CA SER A 282 6.19 -12.05 -25.17
C SER A 282 7.07 -10.95 -24.60
N GLU A 283 8.01 -10.44 -25.38
CA GLU A 283 8.90 -9.35 -24.97
C GLU A 283 8.60 -8.10 -25.80
N ALA A 284 8.72 -6.93 -25.16
CA ALA A 284 8.52 -5.64 -25.80
C ALA A 284 9.51 -4.61 -25.25
N PRO A 285 9.76 -3.50 -25.97
CA PRO A 285 10.53 -2.38 -25.45
C PRO A 285 9.95 -1.85 -24.12
N PRO A 286 10.77 -1.19 -23.28
CA PRO A 286 10.28 -0.51 -22.08
C PRO A 286 9.15 0.48 -22.41
N ARG A 287 8.15 0.60 -21.53
CA ARG A 287 7.11 1.63 -21.72
C ARG A 287 7.68 3.00 -21.30
N PRO A 288 7.21 4.10 -21.92
CA PRO A 288 7.57 5.44 -21.47
C PRO A 288 7.28 5.61 -19.96
N GLY A 289 8.32 5.94 -19.19
CA GLY A 289 8.21 6.10 -17.74
C GLY A 289 8.38 4.83 -16.90
N ASP A 290 8.63 3.66 -17.50
CA ASP A 290 9.00 2.46 -16.75
C ASP A 290 10.37 2.66 -16.07
N ALA A 291 10.38 2.62 -14.74
CA ALA A 291 11.61 2.54 -13.97
C ALA A 291 12.15 1.11 -13.97
N VAL A 292 13.47 0.95 -14.00
CA VAL A 292 14.14 -0.35 -13.84
C VAL A 292 13.67 -1.01 -12.56
N GLY A 293 13.61 -0.22 -11.48
CA GLY A 293 12.98 -0.57 -10.21
C GLY A 293 13.91 -0.41 -9.02
N ALA A 294 13.42 -0.84 -7.86
CA ALA A 294 14.12 -0.77 -6.59
C ALA A 294 13.59 -1.85 -5.64
N PHE A 295 14.38 -2.19 -4.63
CA PHE A 295 13.95 -3.02 -3.49
C PHE A 295 14.39 -2.40 -2.17
N ALA A 296 13.70 -2.75 -1.08
CA ALA A 296 13.91 -2.09 0.20
C ALA A 296 15.24 -2.50 0.84
N ASN A 297 15.98 -1.57 1.43
CA ASN A 297 16.69 -1.90 2.65
C ASN A 297 15.67 -1.93 3.80
N VAL A 298 15.75 -2.95 4.67
CA VAL A 298 14.77 -3.22 5.73
C VAL A 298 15.35 -3.11 7.14
N ASP A 299 16.54 -2.51 7.29
CA ASP A 299 17.18 -2.38 8.60
C ASP A 299 16.37 -1.51 9.55
N ARG A 300 15.84 -0.38 9.06
CA ARG A 300 15.04 0.54 9.89
C ARG A 300 13.72 -0.05 10.36
N SER A 301 13.02 -0.84 9.53
CA SER A 301 11.79 -1.53 9.97
C SER A 301 12.08 -2.63 10.98
N ARG A 302 13.18 -3.38 10.81
CA ARG A 302 13.66 -4.33 11.82
C ARG A 302 13.96 -3.65 13.16
N GLU A 303 14.67 -2.52 13.13
CA GLU A 303 15.14 -1.84 14.34
C GLU A 303 14.03 -1.08 15.06
N LEU A 304 13.22 -0.31 14.32
CA LEU A 304 12.20 0.55 14.93
C LEU A 304 10.89 -0.20 15.22
N LEU A 305 10.50 -1.15 14.38
CA LEU A 305 9.21 -1.85 14.52
C LEU A 305 9.35 -3.24 15.14
N ASP A 306 10.56 -3.78 15.29
CA ASP A 306 10.80 -5.20 15.61
C ASP A 306 9.98 -6.11 14.68
N TRP A 307 10.02 -5.79 13.39
CA TRP A 307 9.20 -6.43 12.38
C TRP A 307 10.06 -6.78 11.17
N ARG A 308 9.76 -7.95 10.58
CA ARG A 308 10.28 -8.42 9.31
C ARG A 308 9.22 -9.26 8.62
N THR A 309 9.32 -9.38 7.31
CA THR A 309 8.45 -10.30 6.55
C THR A 309 8.68 -11.74 6.99
N SER A 310 7.62 -12.54 6.93
CA SER A 310 7.62 -13.95 7.29
C SER A 310 7.18 -14.85 6.13
N LEU A 311 6.43 -14.30 5.19
CA LEU A 311 5.88 -15.00 4.03
C LEU A 311 6.75 -14.79 2.80
N SER A 312 6.90 -15.85 2.00
CA SER A 312 7.69 -15.83 0.77
C SER A 312 6.90 -15.28 -0.43
N LEU A 313 7.59 -15.06 -1.55
CA LEU A 313 6.95 -14.74 -2.82
C LEU A 313 5.96 -15.83 -3.25
N ASP A 314 6.34 -17.10 -3.09
CA ASP A 314 5.49 -18.24 -3.43
C ASP A 314 4.20 -18.23 -2.58
N ASP A 315 4.30 -17.95 -1.28
CA ASP A 315 3.14 -17.84 -0.38
C ASP A 315 2.20 -16.71 -0.81
N ALA A 316 2.77 -15.57 -1.20
CA ALA A 316 2.00 -14.41 -1.65
C ALA A 316 1.32 -14.63 -3.00
N ILE A 317 1.93 -15.39 -3.90
CA ILE A 317 1.28 -15.82 -5.14
C ILE A 317 0.17 -16.82 -4.82
N ALA A 318 0.43 -17.80 -3.94
CA ALA A 318 -0.54 -18.82 -3.58
C ALA A 318 -1.81 -18.21 -2.95
N SER A 319 -1.66 -17.26 -2.02
CA SER A 319 -2.79 -16.57 -1.40
C SER A 319 -3.55 -15.71 -2.41
N ALA A 320 -2.85 -15.01 -3.31
CA ALA A 320 -3.50 -14.24 -4.39
C ALA A 320 -4.32 -15.13 -5.33
N LEU A 321 -3.83 -16.33 -5.66
CA LEU A 321 -4.55 -17.31 -6.50
C LEU A 321 -5.78 -17.86 -5.77
N ALA A 322 -5.64 -18.24 -4.50
CA ALA A 322 -6.75 -18.72 -3.67
C ALA A 322 -7.85 -17.66 -3.52
N TRP A 323 -7.47 -16.39 -3.31
CA TRP A 323 -8.41 -15.28 -3.33
C TRP A 323 -9.08 -15.13 -4.70
N GLY A 324 -8.33 -15.28 -5.79
CA GLY A 324 -8.86 -15.24 -7.15
C GLY A 324 -9.99 -16.23 -7.42
N GLU A 325 -10.03 -17.36 -6.72
CA GLU A 325 -11.09 -18.37 -6.80
C GLU A 325 -12.34 -17.97 -6.00
N LYS A 326 -12.18 -17.34 -4.84
CA LYS A 326 -13.31 -16.91 -3.98
C LYS A 326 -13.88 -15.54 -4.35
N ARG A 327 -13.08 -14.66 -4.95
CA ARG A 327 -13.45 -13.23 -5.08
C ARG A 327 -14.75 -13.01 -5.87
N GLN A 328 -15.08 -13.88 -6.83
CA GLN A 328 -16.33 -13.76 -7.59
C GLN A 328 -17.56 -14.00 -6.70
N GLU A 329 -17.51 -15.00 -5.82
CA GLU A 329 -18.57 -15.30 -4.86
C GLU A 329 -18.76 -14.14 -3.86
N ILE A 330 -17.66 -13.60 -3.34
CA ILE A 330 -17.69 -12.56 -2.31
C ILE A 330 -18.08 -11.19 -2.89
N LEU A 331 -17.57 -10.84 -4.07
CA LEU A 331 -17.76 -9.51 -4.67
C LEU A 331 -18.99 -9.44 -5.58
N GLY A 332 -19.55 -10.59 -5.99
CA GLY A 332 -20.76 -10.64 -6.81
C GLY A 332 -20.62 -10.04 -8.20
N TYR A 333 -19.42 -10.09 -8.80
CA TYR A 333 -19.24 -9.65 -10.18
C TYR A 333 -19.90 -10.64 -11.15
N GLU A 334 -20.68 -10.13 -12.11
CA GLU A 334 -21.01 -10.82 -13.37
C GLU A 334 -19.79 -10.93 -14.29
#